data_AF-A0A7S1HQK5-F1
#
_entry.id   AF-A0A7S1HQK5-F1
#
_cell.length_a   1.000
_cell.length_b   1.000
_cell.length_c   1.000
_cell.angle_alpha   90.00
_cell.angle_beta   90.00
_cell.angle_gamma   90.00
#
_symmetry.space_group_name_H-M   'P 1'
#
loop_
_entity.id
_entity.type
_entity.pdbx_description
1 polymer ?
#
loop_
_entity_poly.entity_id
_entity_poly.type
_entity_poly.pdbx_seq_one_letter_code
_entity_poly.pdbx_strand_id
1 'polypeptide(L)'
;GESMSRPDVRSVGRLDEILGEREWLVGDEFSVADAAVASYLNYVPIFHRGADLSATPNTCAYMLRCAQRPAFAEAFGEGHQALVIQKASEWLEKGPSGGGGGGGGFFDKLGLKV
;
A
#
# COMPACT_ATOMS: atom_id res chain seq x y z
N GLY A 1 -6.71 -7.19 -16.40
CA GLY A 1 -6.29 -6.14 -15.47
C GLY A 1 -7.46 -5.67 -14.65
N GLU A 2 -7.87 -6.48 -13.66
CA GLU A 2 -9.00 -6.25 -12.75
C GLU A 2 -8.62 -6.64 -11.30
N SER A 3 -7.33 -6.88 -11.03
CA SER A 3 -6.92 -7.45 -9.75
C SER A 3 -7.00 -6.44 -8.61
N MET A 4 -6.83 -5.14 -8.88
CA MET A 4 -6.81 -4.08 -7.86
C MET A 4 -8.17 -3.45 -7.59
N SER A 5 -9.20 -3.76 -8.41
CA SER A 5 -10.60 -3.37 -8.18
C SER A 5 -11.32 -4.33 -7.23
N ARG A 6 -10.70 -5.48 -6.95
CA ARG A 6 -11.21 -6.49 -6.02
C ARG A 6 -10.76 -6.18 -4.60
N PRO A 7 -11.68 -6.14 -3.63
CA PRO A 7 -11.32 -5.95 -2.22
C PRO A 7 -10.45 -7.10 -1.68
N ASP A 8 -10.44 -8.24 -2.37
CA ASP A 8 -9.65 -9.44 -2.07
C ASP A 8 -8.52 -9.64 -3.09
N VAL A 9 -7.52 -8.75 -3.12
CA VAL A 9 -6.28 -9.05 -3.85
C VAL A 9 -5.54 -10.16 -3.08
N ARG A 10 -5.83 -11.42 -3.43
CA ARG A 10 -5.39 -12.62 -2.70
C ARG A 10 -3.89 -12.65 -2.39
N SER A 11 -3.07 -12.07 -3.27
CA SER A 11 -1.62 -11.97 -3.07
C SER A 11 -1.21 -10.96 -1.99
N VAL A 12 -1.87 -9.79 -1.92
CA VAL A 12 -1.57 -8.78 -0.90
C VAL A 12 -2.09 -9.22 0.47
N GLY A 13 -3.26 -9.87 0.52
CA GLY A 13 -3.76 -10.47 1.77
C GLY A 13 -2.80 -11.51 2.36
N ARG A 14 -2.26 -12.41 1.52
CA ARG A 14 -1.28 -13.40 1.98
C ARG A 14 0.04 -12.77 2.44
N LEU A 15 0.49 -11.72 1.74
CA LEU A 15 1.67 -10.98 2.14
C LEU A 15 1.46 -10.28 3.50
N ASP A 16 0.27 -9.73 3.72
CA ASP A 16 -0.10 -9.08 4.97
C ASP A 16 -0.05 -10.05 6.15
N GLU A 17 -0.58 -11.27 5.99
CA GLU A 17 -0.49 -12.33 7.00
C GLU A 17 0.98 -12.63 7.37
N ILE A 18 1.85 -12.80 6.37
CA ILE A 18 3.28 -13.08 6.58
C ILE A 18 3.96 -11.94 7.33
N LEU A 19 3.68 -10.70 6.95
CA LEU A 19 4.24 -9.50 7.57
C LEU A 19 3.64 -9.19 8.94
N GLY A 20 2.49 -9.78 9.28
CA GLY A 20 1.94 -9.73 10.64
C GLY A 20 2.75 -10.58 11.63
N GLU A 21 3.51 -11.57 11.16
CA GLU A 21 4.35 -12.43 11.98
C GLU A 21 5.82 -12.02 11.99
N ARG A 22 6.25 -11.22 10.99
CA ARG A 22 7.67 -10.95 10.72
C ARG A 22 7.91 -9.54 10.21
N GLU A 23 9.00 -8.93 10.64
CA GLU A 23 9.36 -7.58 10.20
C GLU A 23 9.82 -7.51 8.73
N TRP A 24 10.65 -8.48 8.34
CA TRP A 24 11.25 -8.62 7.01
C TRP A 24 10.93 -9.99 6.40
N LEU A 25 11.01 -10.08 5.07
CA LEU A 25 10.56 -11.26 4.34
C LEU A 25 11.45 -12.48 4.56
N VAL A 26 12.75 -12.31 4.79
CA VAL A 26 13.71 -13.42 4.98
C VAL A 26 14.73 -13.05 6.06
N GLY A 27 14.83 -13.89 7.11
CA GLY A 27 15.64 -13.59 8.28
C GLY A 27 15.07 -12.46 9.14
N ASP A 28 15.94 -11.87 9.96
CA ASP A 28 15.61 -10.82 10.93
C ASP A 28 16.09 -9.43 10.48
N GLU A 29 16.71 -9.33 9.31
CA GLU A 29 17.26 -8.08 8.75
C GLU A 29 16.75 -7.85 7.31
N PHE A 30 16.80 -6.59 6.87
CA PHE A 30 16.46 -6.23 5.49
C PHE A 30 17.37 -6.99 4.50
N SER A 31 16.75 -7.62 3.51
CA SER A 31 17.43 -8.49 2.54
C SER A 31 17.10 -8.14 1.09
N VAL A 32 17.72 -8.86 0.15
CA VAL A 32 17.39 -8.77 -1.28
C VAL A 32 15.93 -9.14 -1.57
N ALA A 33 15.31 -10.01 -0.75
CA ALA A 33 13.91 -10.35 -0.90
C ALA A 33 13.03 -9.12 -0.66
N ASP A 34 13.38 -8.31 0.33
CA ASP A 34 12.64 -7.09 0.68
C ASP A 34 12.77 -6.03 -0.42
N ALA A 35 13.99 -5.84 -0.95
CA ALA A 35 14.23 -4.95 -2.08
C ALA A 35 13.40 -5.35 -3.32
N ALA A 36 13.38 -6.64 -3.64
CA ALA A 36 12.62 -7.16 -4.77
C ALA A 36 11.12 -6.92 -4.60
N VAL A 37 10.53 -7.29 -3.46
CA VAL A 37 9.08 -7.15 -3.23
C VAL A 37 8.65 -5.70 -3.07
N ALA A 38 9.41 -4.88 -2.32
CA ALA A 38 9.09 -3.47 -2.11
C ALA A 38 9.08 -2.69 -3.44
N SER A 39 9.95 -3.03 -4.39
CA SER A 39 9.97 -2.38 -5.70
C SER A 39 8.63 -2.51 -6.45
N TYR A 40 7.94 -3.65 -6.33
CA TYR A 40 6.63 -3.85 -6.95
C TYR A 40 5.51 -3.15 -6.17
N LEU A 41 5.51 -3.25 -4.84
CA LEU A 41 4.49 -2.62 -4.00
C LEU A 41 4.50 -1.10 -4.13
N ASN A 42 5.67 -0.50 -4.19
CA ASN A 42 5.84 0.95 -4.16
C ASN A 42 5.43 1.62 -5.49
N TYR A 43 5.26 0.84 -6.57
CA TYR A 43 4.64 1.31 -7.80
C TYR A 43 3.11 1.46 -7.72
N VAL A 44 2.45 0.87 -6.72
CA VAL A 44 0.99 0.95 -6.55
C VAL A 44 0.50 2.40 -6.41
N PRO A 45 1.06 3.24 -5.51
CA PRO A 45 0.72 4.67 -5.44
C PRO A 45 0.83 5.45 -6.76
N ILE A 46 1.74 5.04 -7.65
CA ILE A 46 2.03 5.78 -8.89
C ILE A 46 1.07 5.39 -10.00
N PHE A 47 0.97 4.08 -10.28
CA PHE A 47 0.21 3.58 -11.42
C PHE A 47 -1.25 3.29 -11.09
N HIS A 48 -1.58 3.13 -9.81
CA HIS A 48 -2.93 2.82 -9.33
C HIS A 48 -3.37 3.83 -8.29
N ARG A 49 -3.52 5.10 -8.69
CA ARG A 49 -3.88 6.21 -7.77
C ARG A 49 -5.18 6.03 -6.99
N GLY A 50 -6.10 5.19 -7.48
CA GLY A 50 -7.35 4.84 -6.81
C GLY A 50 -7.27 3.58 -5.95
N ALA A 51 -6.10 2.95 -5.84
CA ALA A 51 -5.91 1.79 -4.99
C ALA A 51 -6.04 2.16 -3.51
N ASP A 52 -6.52 1.20 -2.73
CA ASP A 52 -6.67 1.31 -1.29
C ASP A 52 -6.19 0.03 -0.62
N LEU A 53 -5.09 0.13 0.12
CA LEU A 53 -4.48 -0.97 0.85
C LEU A 53 -4.73 -0.89 2.37
N SER A 54 -5.66 -0.03 2.81
CA SER A 54 -5.99 0.13 4.25
C SER A 54 -6.48 -1.15 4.94
N ALA A 55 -6.99 -2.11 4.17
CA ALA A 55 -7.35 -3.44 4.67
C ALA A 55 -6.15 -4.37 4.93
N THR A 56 -4.94 -3.98 4.53
CA THR A 56 -3.68 -4.73 4.69
C THR A 56 -2.64 -3.89 5.44
N PRO A 57 -2.83 -3.68 6.77
CA PRO A 57 -2.01 -2.75 7.55
C PRO A 57 -0.56 -3.20 7.71
N ASN A 58 -0.27 -4.51 7.79
CA ASN A 58 1.10 -5.01 7.91
C ASN A 58 1.89 -4.75 6.62
N THR A 59 1.24 -4.90 5.48
CA THR A 59 1.82 -4.55 4.17
C THR A 59 2.06 -3.05 4.06
N CYS A 60 1.12 -2.20 4.51
CA CYS A 60 1.33 -0.75 4.49
C CYS A 60 2.48 -0.32 5.40
N ALA A 61 2.59 -0.89 6.60
CA ALA A 61 3.70 -0.64 7.52
C ALA A 61 5.05 -1.05 6.91
N TYR A 62 5.09 -2.20 6.24
CA TYR A 62 6.25 -2.67 5.50
C TYR A 62 6.63 -1.72 4.35
N MET A 63 5.65 -1.29 3.54
CA MET A 63 5.88 -0.30 2.47
C MET A 63 6.48 1.00 3.01
N LEU A 64 5.90 1.53 4.10
CA LEU A 64 6.37 2.74 4.76
C LEU A 64 7.83 2.59 5.23
N ARG A 65 8.12 1.50 5.94
CA ARG A 65 9.46 1.21 6.45
C ARG A 65 10.49 1.06 5.32
N CYS A 66 10.14 0.39 4.21
CA CYS A 66 11.01 0.30 3.04
C CYS A 66 11.27 1.67 2.40
N ALA A 67 10.23 2.49 2.25
CA ALA A 67 10.31 3.80 1.61
C ALA A 67 11.11 4.82 2.45
N GLN A 68 11.09 4.72 3.78
CA GLN A 68 11.86 5.61 4.67
C GLN A 68 13.39 5.41 4.59
N ARG A 69 13.87 4.34 3.95
CA ARG A 69 15.31 4.09 3.81
C ARG A 69 15.94 5.07 2.81
N PRO A 70 17.11 5.66 3.09
CA PRO A 70 17.79 6.57 2.15
C PRO A 70 18.02 5.96 0.76
N ALA A 71 18.40 4.68 0.72
CA ALA A 71 18.60 3.94 -0.54
C ALA A 71 17.36 3.89 -1.44
N PHE A 72 16.15 4.06 -0.88
CA PHE A 72 14.93 4.15 -1.68
C PHE A 72 14.91 5.45 -2.51
N ALA A 73 15.22 6.58 -1.88
CA ALA A 73 15.30 7.88 -2.56
C ALA A 73 16.39 7.87 -3.64
N GLU A 74 17.54 7.25 -3.35
CA GLU A 74 18.64 7.12 -4.31
C GLU A 74 18.23 6.30 -5.54
N ALA A 75 17.43 5.25 -5.37
CA ALA A 75 17.01 4.38 -6.46
C ALA A 75 15.82 4.92 -7.27
N PHE A 76 14.83 5.53 -6.62
CA PHE A 76 13.54 5.91 -7.23
C PHE A 76 13.27 7.42 -7.30
N GLY A 77 14.09 8.23 -6.62
CA GLY A 77 13.93 9.68 -6.49
C GLY A 77 13.06 10.11 -5.30
N GLU A 78 13.34 11.30 -4.78
CA GLU A 78 12.67 11.88 -3.60
C GLU A 78 11.15 12.04 -3.80
N GLY A 79 10.71 12.43 -5.00
CA GLY A 79 9.28 12.57 -5.29
C GLY A 79 8.51 11.25 -5.23
N HIS A 80 9.12 10.15 -5.70
CA HIS A 80 8.55 8.81 -5.57
C HIS A 80 8.49 8.41 -4.09
N GLN A 81 9.60 8.60 -3.37
CA GLN A 81 9.69 8.30 -1.94
C GLN A 81 8.60 9.01 -1.14
N ALA A 82 8.45 10.32 -1.33
CA ALA A 82 7.47 11.14 -0.63
C ALA A 82 6.04 10.64 -0.89
N LEU A 83 5.70 10.30 -2.14
CA LEU A 83 4.38 9.78 -2.49
C LEU A 83 4.08 8.44 -1.82
N VAL A 84 5.05 7.52 -1.78
CA VAL A 84 4.87 6.22 -1.14
C VAL A 84 4.72 6.37 0.36
N ILE A 85 5.56 7.19 1.01
CA ILE A 85 5.45 7.49 2.45
C ILE A 85 4.08 8.09 2.77
N GLN A 86 3.64 9.07 1.97
CA GLN A 86 2.33 9.70 2.14
C GLN A 86 1.21 8.65 2.04
N LYS A 87 1.15 7.87 0.96
CA LYS A 87 0.05 6.92 0.73
C LYS A 87 0.03 5.78 1.73
N ALA A 88 1.19 5.24 2.09
CA ALA A 88 1.29 4.20 3.10
C ALA A 88 0.82 4.71 4.48
N SER A 89 1.19 5.93 4.85
CA SER A 89 0.71 6.57 6.09
C SER A 89 -0.80 6.79 6.07
N GLU A 90 -1.35 7.33 4.97
CA GLU A 90 -2.80 7.52 4.80
C GLU A 90 -3.59 6.20 4.93
N TRP A 91 -3.10 5.11 4.34
CA TRP A 91 -3.76 3.79 4.44
C TRP A 91 -3.67 3.20 5.85
N LEU A 92 -2.55 3.39 6.55
CA LEU A 92 -2.39 2.98 7.95
C LEU A 92 -3.35 3.73 8.88
N GLU A 93 -3.47 5.04 8.70
CA GLU A 93 -4.38 5.89 9.46
C GLU A 93 -5.85 5.52 9.22
N LYS A 94 -6.21 5.22 7.97
CA LYS A 94 -7.56 4.77 7.62
C LYS A 94 -7.92 3.45 8.30
N GLY A 95 -6.97 2.51 8.32
CA GLY A 95 -7.15 1.16 8.88
C GLY A 95 -8.20 0.31 8.15
N PRO A 96 -8.37 -0.95 8.57
CA PRO A 96 -9.37 -1.84 7.98
C PRO A 96 -10.77 -1.42 8.40
N SER A 97 -11.38 -0.49 7.66
CA SER A 97 -12.83 -0.27 7.75
C SER A 97 -13.51 -1.51 7.17
N GLY A 98 -14.35 -2.20 7.95
CA GLY A 98 -15.11 -3.37 7.51
C GLY A 98 -15.70 -3.16 6.11
N GLY A 99 -15.44 -4.12 5.21
CA GLY A 99 -15.68 -3.99 3.79
C GLY A 99 -17.12 -3.57 3.43
N GLY A 100 -17.23 -2.71 2.43
CA GLY A 100 -18.53 -2.33 1.86
C GLY A 100 -18.43 -1.19 0.86
N GLY A 101 -18.24 -1.57 -0.41
CA GLY A 101 -18.80 -0.97 -1.62
C GLY A 101 -19.00 0.54 -1.76
N GLY A 102 -18.54 1.05 -2.90
CA GLY A 102 -19.26 2.11 -3.62
C GLY A 102 -18.49 3.41 -3.78
N GLY A 103 -18.05 3.67 -5.02
CA GLY A 103 -17.84 5.03 -5.46
C GLY A 103 -19.14 5.81 -5.32
N GLY A 104 -19.29 6.56 -4.23
CA GLY A 104 -20.53 7.24 -3.89
C GLY A 104 -20.39 8.17 -2.70
N GLY A 105 -19.23 8.80 -2.51
CA GLY A 105 -19.03 9.78 -1.43
C GLY A 105 -18.90 11.23 -1.91
N PHE A 106 -18.52 11.43 -3.18
CA PHE A 106 -18.22 12.76 -3.70
C PHE A 106 -19.47 13.44 -4.31
N PHE A 107 -20.29 12.71 -5.07
CA PHE A 107 -21.47 13.28 -5.74
C PHE A 107 -22.67 13.50 -4.79
N ASP A 108 -22.87 12.63 -3.80
CA ASP A 108 -23.92 12.82 -2.78
C ASP A 108 -23.67 14.05 -1.89
N LYS A 109 -22.39 14.38 -1.65
CA LYS A 109 -22.01 15.56 -0.87
C LYS A 109 -22.17 16.88 -1.65
N LEU A 110 -22.28 16.81 -2.98
CA LEU A 110 -22.54 17.95 -3.87
C LEU A 110 -24.03 18.12 -4.24
N GLY A 111 -24.92 17.24 -3.77
CA GLY A 111 -26.36 17.39 -3.98
C GLY A 111 -26.83 17.34 -5.44
N LEU A 112 -25.99 16.87 -6.38
CA LEU A 112 -26.40 16.64 -7.76
C LEU A 112 -26.89 15.20 -7.92
N LYS A 113 -28.19 15.08 -8.14
CA LYS A 113 -28.81 13.84 -8.63
C LYS A 113 -28.66 13.78 -10.14
N VAL A 114 -28.24 12.63 -10.67
CA VAL A 114 -28.51 12.26 -12.07
C VAL A 114 -29.95 11.81 -12.19
#